data_AF-A0A4Q6GHD6-F1
#
_entry.id   AF-A0A4Q6GHD6-F1
#
_cell.length_a   1.000
_cell.length_b   1.000
_cell.length_c   1.000
_cell.angle_alpha   90.00
_cell.angle_beta   90.00
_cell.angle_gamma   90.00
#
_symmetry.space_group_name_H-M   'P 1'
#
loop_
_entity.id
_entity.type
_entity.pdbx_description
1 polymer ?
#
loop_
_entity_poly.entity_id
_entity_poly.type
_entity_poly.pdbx_seq_one_letter_code
_entity_poly.pdbx_strand_id
1 'polypeptide(L)'
;MRTQVAIIGAGPAGLLLSHLLHLQGIESVVLETRSKEEIESTIRAGVLEQGTMDLLNNSGVGARMRAEGALHHGFELAFNGQRHRIDLHELTGKAITVYAQHEVIKDLVAARAAAGGQLFFGVRHVALHDTDTEHPSVTFVHEGVAARIDADFIAGCDGFHGVSRPAMPQAGRNDYERIYPFGWFG
;
A
#
# COMPACT_ATOMS: atom_id res chain seq x y z
N MET A 1 -13.29 -18.33 8.13
CA MET A 1 -12.94 -17.37 9.21
C MET A 1 -13.75 -16.10 9.01
N ARG A 2 -13.86 -15.22 10.01
CA ARG A 2 -14.60 -13.95 9.90
C ARG A 2 -13.73 -12.78 10.36
N THR A 3 -13.89 -11.63 9.73
CA THR A 3 -13.24 -10.36 10.10
C THR A 3 -14.16 -9.18 9.75
N GLN A 4 -13.85 -7.97 10.19
CA GLN A 4 -14.61 -6.79 9.76
C GLN A 4 -14.16 -6.33 8.37
N VAL A 5 -12.84 -6.29 8.11
CA VAL A 5 -12.29 -5.83 6.82
C VAL A 5 -11.35 -6.87 6.22
N ALA A 6 -11.70 -7.42 5.06
CA ALA A 6 -10.77 -8.19 4.24
C ALA A 6 -10.01 -7.26 3.29
N ILE A 7 -8.68 -7.22 3.39
CA ILE A 7 -7.82 -6.35 2.60
C ILE A 7 -7.08 -7.19 1.56
N ILE A 8 -7.21 -6.84 0.29
CA ILE A 8 -6.55 -7.54 -0.81
C ILE A 8 -5.33 -6.74 -1.22
N GLY A 9 -4.13 -7.30 -1.02
CA GLY A 9 -2.83 -6.68 -1.30
C GLY A 9 -2.12 -6.20 -0.03
N ALA A 10 -0.88 -6.65 0.17
CA ALA A 10 0.02 -6.20 1.23
C ALA A 10 1.07 -5.20 0.68
N GLY A 11 0.66 -4.35 -0.26
CA GLY A 11 1.41 -3.14 -0.61
C GLY A 11 1.29 -2.06 0.47
N PRO A 12 1.87 -0.86 0.24
CA PRO A 12 1.81 0.25 1.19
C PRO A 12 0.38 0.61 1.59
N ALA A 13 -0.55 0.65 0.62
CA ALA A 13 -1.94 0.99 0.87
C ALA A 13 -2.64 -0.01 1.82
N GLY A 14 -2.54 -1.31 1.54
CA GLY A 14 -3.21 -2.34 2.33
C GLY A 14 -2.60 -2.52 3.72
N LEU A 15 -1.27 -2.48 3.83
CA LEU A 15 -0.57 -2.58 5.11
C LEU A 15 -0.83 -1.35 5.99
N LEU A 16 -0.78 -0.15 5.43
CA LEU A 16 -1.10 1.08 6.16
C LEU A 16 -2.56 1.10 6.59
N LEU A 17 -3.50 0.69 5.73
CA LEU A 17 -4.90 0.55 6.09
C LEU A 17 -5.09 -0.43 7.25
N SER A 18 -4.51 -1.64 7.16
CA SER A 18 -4.57 -2.64 8.25
C SER A 18 -4.02 -2.08 9.56
N HIS A 19 -2.94 -1.29 9.49
CA HIS A 19 -2.35 -0.65 10.66
C HIS A 19 -3.29 0.39 11.27
N LEU A 20 -3.84 1.29 10.45
CA LEU A 20 -4.75 2.32 10.91
C LEU A 20 -6.06 1.74 11.49
N LEU A 21 -6.63 0.70 10.86
CA LEU A 21 -7.81 -0.01 11.37
C LEU A 21 -7.53 -0.63 12.74
N HIS A 22 -6.37 -1.26 12.91
CA HIS A 22 -5.97 -1.82 14.19
C HIS A 22 -5.85 -0.76 15.29
N LEU A 23 -5.29 0.42 14.99
CA LEU A 23 -5.23 1.53 15.94
C LEU A 23 -6.63 2.01 16.38
N GLN A 24 -7.66 1.72 15.59
CA GLN A 24 -9.07 2.01 15.90
C GLN A 24 -9.83 0.80 16.48
N GLY A 25 -9.15 -0.32 16.73
CA GLY A 25 -9.78 -1.55 17.24
C GLY A 25 -10.65 -2.29 16.21
N ILE A 26 -10.45 -2.03 14.91
CA ILE A 26 -11.18 -2.70 13.83
C ILE A 26 -10.35 -3.88 13.33
N GLU A 27 -10.98 -5.07 13.32
CA GLU A 27 -10.32 -6.29 12.86
C GLU A 27 -10.15 -6.30 11.33
N SER A 28 -8.96 -6.72 10.88
CA SER A 28 -8.68 -6.87 9.45
C SER A 28 -7.79 -8.07 9.16
N VAL A 29 -8.01 -8.69 8.01
CA VAL A 29 -7.14 -9.74 7.44
C VAL A 29 -6.58 -9.25 6.11
N VAL A 30 -5.27 -9.37 5.92
CA VAL A 30 -4.60 -8.99 4.66
C VAL A 30 -4.21 -10.24 3.86
N LEU A 31 -4.56 -10.25 2.58
CA LEU A 31 -4.20 -11.30 1.63
C LEU A 31 -3.24 -10.76 0.59
N GLU A 32 -2.09 -11.39 0.39
CA GLU A 32 -1.09 -11.01 -0.62
C GLU A 32 -0.69 -12.24 -1.44
N THR A 33 -0.70 -12.08 -2.76
CA THR A 33 -0.39 -13.18 -3.69
C THR A 33 1.10 -13.44 -3.78
N ARG A 34 1.91 -12.42 -3.51
CA ARG A 34 3.37 -12.50 -3.47
C ARG A 34 3.87 -12.99 -2.11
N SER A 35 5.09 -13.51 -2.06
CA SER A 35 5.75 -13.85 -0.80
C SER A 35 6.14 -12.59 -0.02
N LYS A 36 6.39 -12.76 1.28
CA LYS A 36 6.89 -11.68 2.13
C LYS A 36 8.23 -11.15 1.62
N GLU A 37 9.14 -12.05 1.27
CA GLU A 37 10.47 -11.73 0.76
C GLU A 37 10.38 -10.95 -0.55
N GLU A 38 9.46 -11.32 -1.43
CA GLU A 38 9.23 -10.63 -2.69
C GLU A 38 8.78 -9.17 -2.47
N ILE A 39 7.82 -8.92 -1.57
CA ILE A 39 7.34 -7.55 -1.32
C ILE A 39 8.37 -6.68 -0.58
N GLU A 40 9.17 -7.28 0.31
CA GLU A 40 10.22 -6.58 1.08
C GLU A 40 11.49 -6.30 0.26
N SER A 41 11.66 -6.95 -0.89
CA SER A 41 12.81 -6.76 -1.79
C SER A 41 12.49 -5.97 -3.06
N THR A 42 11.22 -5.74 -3.39
CA THR A 42 10.84 -5.03 -4.62
C THR A 42 11.15 -3.53 -4.52
N ILE A 43 12.10 -3.06 -5.31
CA ILE A 43 12.39 -1.64 -5.44
C ILE A 43 11.30 -0.96 -6.28
N ARG A 44 10.70 0.12 -5.75
CA ARG A 44 9.67 0.94 -6.42
C ARG A 44 9.88 2.43 -6.09
N ALA A 45 8.86 3.11 -5.58
CA ALA A 45 8.92 4.51 -5.20
C ALA A 45 10.02 4.74 -4.15
N GLY A 46 10.75 5.85 -4.30
CA GLY A 46 11.82 6.25 -3.38
C GLY A 46 11.56 7.53 -2.62
N VAL A 47 10.48 8.26 -2.93
CA VAL A 47 10.20 9.60 -2.38
C VAL A 47 8.85 9.60 -1.68
N LEU A 48 8.84 10.03 -0.42
CA LEU A 48 7.66 10.22 0.41
C LEU A 48 7.36 11.71 0.54
N GLU A 49 6.11 12.08 0.28
CA GLU A 49 5.61 13.43 0.54
C GLU A 49 5.42 13.69 2.04
N GLN A 50 5.40 14.97 2.43
CA GLN A 50 5.18 15.40 3.82
C GLN A 50 3.96 14.73 4.47
N GLY A 51 2.83 14.66 3.77
CA GLY A 51 1.63 14.03 4.31
C GLY A 51 1.83 12.54 4.65
N THR A 52 2.56 11.81 3.82
CA THR A 52 2.90 10.41 4.08
C THR A 52 3.86 10.29 5.26
N MET A 53 4.85 11.17 5.36
CA MET A 53 5.76 11.19 6.51
C MET A 53 5.00 11.44 7.81
N ASP A 54 4.13 12.44 7.82
CA ASP A 54 3.33 12.82 8.98
C ASP A 54 2.41 11.66 9.38
N LEU A 55 1.78 11.00 8.42
CA LEU A 55 0.92 9.84 8.66
C LEU A 55 1.69 8.68 9.30
N LEU A 56 2.87 8.32 8.77
CA LEU A 56 3.70 7.25 9.32
C LEU A 56 4.18 7.60 10.75
N ASN A 57 4.56 8.86 10.98
CA ASN A 57 4.97 9.35 12.29
C ASN A 57 3.80 9.28 13.30
N ASN A 58 2.65 9.82 12.94
CA ASN A 58 1.47 9.92 13.80
C ASN A 58 0.83 8.57 14.09
N SER A 59 1.00 7.59 13.18
CA SER A 59 0.55 6.21 13.40
C SER A 59 1.59 5.34 14.10
N GLY A 60 2.76 5.87 14.47
CA GLY A 60 3.75 5.17 15.28
C GLY A 60 4.73 4.27 14.52
N VAL A 61 4.73 4.30 13.18
CA VAL A 61 5.62 3.49 12.32
C VAL A 61 6.71 4.31 11.62
N GLY A 62 6.79 5.62 11.88
CA GLY A 62 7.76 6.51 11.21
C GLY A 62 9.17 6.54 11.81
N ALA A 63 9.48 5.74 12.83
CA ALA A 63 10.75 5.86 13.56
C ALA A 63 11.98 5.56 12.68
N ARG A 64 11.96 4.46 11.92
CA ARG A 64 13.06 4.11 11.00
C ARG A 64 13.16 5.09 9.84
N MET A 65 12.04 5.48 9.23
CA MET A 65 12.01 6.55 8.23
C MET A 65 12.70 7.84 8.72
N ARG A 66 12.49 8.28 9.97
CA ARG A 66 13.18 9.47 10.51
C ARG A 66 14.67 9.27 10.74
N ALA A 67 15.10 8.06 11.08
CA ALA A 67 16.49 7.74 11.38
C ALA A 67 17.32 7.50 10.11
N GLU A 68 16.73 6.86 9.11
CA GLU A 68 17.42 6.34 7.92
C GLU A 68 17.05 7.12 6.64
N GLY A 69 15.91 7.81 6.62
CA GLY A 69 15.46 8.58 5.46
C GLY A 69 16.26 9.85 5.25
N ALA A 70 16.45 10.23 3.98
CA ALA A 70 17.11 11.48 3.62
C ALA A 70 16.07 12.58 3.39
N LEU A 71 16.01 13.56 4.30
CA LEU A 71 15.12 14.72 4.18
C LEU A 71 15.65 15.68 3.10
N HIS A 72 14.80 16.04 2.15
CA HIS A 72 15.11 16.96 1.07
C HIS A 72 14.16 18.17 1.12
N HIS A 73 14.74 19.36 1.22
CA HIS A 73 14.02 20.64 1.19
C HIS A 73 13.80 21.19 -0.22
N GLY A 74 14.17 20.44 -1.25
CA GLY A 74 14.08 20.90 -2.63
C GLY A 74 14.70 19.91 -3.60
N PHE A 75 14.52 20.18 -4.88
CA PHE A 75 15.08 19.40 -5.97
C PHE A 75 15.60 20.32 -7.07
N GLU A 76 16.26 19.74 -8.06
CA GLU A 76 16.78 20.48 -9.20
C GLU A 76 16.23 19.95 -10.50
N LEU A 77 16.02 20.87 -11.44
CA LEU A 77 15.74 20.58 -12.84
C LEU A 77 16.93 21.04 -13.67
N ALA A 78 17.49 20.14 -14.48
CA ALA A 78 18.59 20.47 -15.38
C ALA A 78 18.09 20.53 -16.82
N PHE A 79 18.10 21.72 -17.40
CA PHE A 79 17.73 21.96 -18.81
C PHE A 79 18.44 23.22 -19.33
N ASN A 80 18.54 23.36 -20.65
CA ASN A 80 19.22 24.49 -21.30
C ASN A 80 20.67 24.76 -20.80
N GLY A 81 21.40 23.70 -20.44
CA GLY A 81 22.77 23.80 -19.93
C GLY A 81 22.89 24.41 -18.53
N GLN A 82 21.77 24.55 -17.80
CA GLN A 82 21.73 25.14 -16.46
C GLN A 82 21.04 24.20 -15.48
N ARG A 83 21.37 24.38 -14.19
CA ARG A 83 20.69 23.72 -13.06
C ARG A 83 19.81 24.74 -12.36
N HIS A 84 18.53 24.42 -12.25
CA HIS A 84 17.53 25.26 -11.61
C HIS A 84 17.10 24.62 -10.31
N ARG A 85 17.54 25.19 -9.18
CA ARG A 85 17.11 24.76 -7.85
C ARG A 85 15.69 25.24 -7.58
N ILE A 86 14.85 24.33 -7.13
CA ILE A 86 13.52 24.63 -6.59
C ILE A 86 13.60 24.33 -5.09
N ASP A 87 13.49 25.38 -4.28
CA ASP A 87 13.39 25.26 -2.83
C ASP A 87 11.93 24.98 -2.45
N LEU A 88 11.62 23.72 -2.15
CA LEU A 88 10.27 23.31 -1.76
C LEU A 88 9.89 23.91 -0.40
N HIS A 89 10.84 23.99 0.53
CA HIS A 89 10.56 24.41 1.88
C HIS A 89 10.26 25.91 1.95
N GLU A 90 11.04 26.74 1.27
CA GLU A 90 10.77 28.18 1.17
C GLU A 90 9.41 28.44 0.49
N LEU A 91 9.10 27.71 -0.58
CA LEU A 91 7.88 27.94 -1.37
C LEU A 91 6.61 27.40 -0.73
N THR A 92 6.70 26.34 0.08
CA THR A 92 5.52 25.57 0.53
C THR A 92 5.48 25.28 2.03
N GLY A 93 6.58 25.51 2.76
CA GLY A 93 6.74 25.08 4.14
C GLY A 93 6.83 23.55 4.32
N LYS A 94 7.01 22.79 3.23
CA LYS A 94 7.01 21.32 3.23
C LYS A 94 8.34 20.76 2.71
N ALA A 95 8.58 19.49 3.01
CA ALA A 95 9.71 18.73 2.49
C ALA A 95 9.26 17.39 1.91
N ILE A 96 10.19 16.70 1.26
CA ILE A 96 10.05 15.30 0.88
C ILE A 96 11.16 14.50 1.58
N THR A 97 10.93 13.22 1.81
CA THR A 97 11.99 12.32 2.31
C THR A 97 12.23 11.21 1.32
N VAL A 98 13.49 10.97 1.01
CA VAL A 98 13.91 9.78 0.27
C VAL A 98 13.97 8.62 1.25
N TYR A 99 12.99 7.73 1.16
CA TYR A 99 12.91 6.49 1.92
C TYR A 99 12.19 5.46 1.06
N ALA A 100 12.86 4.33 0.80
CA ALA A 100 12.40 3.39 -0.21
C ALA A 100 11.08 2.71 0.22
N GLN A 101 10.17 2.52 -0.74
CA GLN A 101 8.86 1.94 -0.48
C GLN A 101 8.94 0.57 0.23
N HIS A 102 9.91 -0.27 -0.13
CA HIS A 102 10.08 -1.57 0.52
C HIS A 102 10.51 -1.47 1.98
N GLU A 103 11.18 -0.39 2.37
CA GLU A 103 11.49 -0.13 3.78
C GLU A 103 10.23 0.25 4.57
N VAL A 104 9.34 1.07 3.99
CA VAL A 104 8.00 1.32 4.58
C VAL A 104 7.20 0.03 4.72
N ILE A 105 7.27 -0.86 3.72
CA ILE A 105 6.62 -2.18 3.78
C ILE A 105 7.18 -3.00 4.95
N LYS A 106 8.51 -3.09 5.10
CA LYS A 106 9.15 -3.81 6.23
C LYS A 106 8.68 -3.26 7.57
N ASP A 107 8.64 -1.95 7.72
CA ASP A 107 8.19 -1.28 8.95
C ASP A 107 6.74 -1.64 9.29
N LEU A 108 5.85 -1.56 8.30
CA LEU A 108 4.44 -1.91 8.47
C LEU A 108 4.25 -3.40 8.74
N VAL A 109 4.92 -4.29 8.00
CA VAL A 109 4.85 -5.74 8.23
C VAL A 109 5.32 -6.08 9.65
N ALA A 110 6.43 -5.49 10.11
CA ALA A 110 6.94 -5.69 11.46
C ALA A 110 5.94 -5.20 12.52
N ALA A 111 5.36 -4.00 12.33
CA ALA A 111 4.36 -3.45 13.24
C ALA A 111 3.10 -4.31 13.32
N ARG A 112 2.59 -4.77 12.16
CA ARG A 112 1.42 -5.66 12.11
C ARG A 112 1.71 -7.01 12.75
N ALA A 113 2.87 -7.61 12.48
CA ALA A 113 3.26 -8.88 13.09
C ALA A 113 3.40 -8.78 14.61
N ALA A 114 4.03 -7.72 15.12
CA ALA A 114 4.14 -7.47 16.56
C ALA A 114 2.78 -7.27 17.25
N ALA A 115 1.80 -6.74 16.51
CA ALA A 115 0.42 -6.57 16.97
C ALA A 115 -0.47 -7.82 16.77
N GLY A 116 0.08 -8.96 16.32
CA GLY A 116 -0.70 -10.17 16.06
C GLY A 116 -1.64 -10.07 14.85
N GLY A 117 -1.36 -9.15 13.91
CA GLY A 117 -2.15 -8.97 12.70
C GLY A 117 -2.11 -10.20 11.79
N GLN A 118 -3.25 -10.52 11.17
CA GLN A 118 -3.37 -11.65 10.25
C GLN A 118 -2.95 -11.24 8.83
N LEU A 119 -1.73 -11.62 8.46
CA LEU A 119 -1.15 -11.40 7.13
C LEU A 119 -0.92 -12.74 6.44
N PHE A 120 -1.62 -13.00 5.35
CA PHE A 120 -1.44 -14.21 4.54
C PHE A 120 -0.69 -13.86 3.26
N PHE A 121 0.56 -14.29 3.16
CA PHE A 121 1.39 -14.13 1.96
C PHE A 121 1.34 -15.37 1.07
N GLY A 122 1.72 -15.23 -0.21
CA GLY A 122 1.77 -16.33 -1.16
C GLY A 122 0.40 -16.97 -1.45
N VAL A 123 -0.70 -16.26 -1.21
CA VAL A 123 -2.05 -16.80 -1.47
C VAL A 123 -2.32 -16.90 -2.96
N ARG A 124 -3.19 -17.83 -3.35
CA ARG A 124 -3.57 -18.06 -4.75
C ARG A 124 -5.08 -18.08 -4.91
N HIS A 125 -5.54 -17.92 -6.15
CA HIS A 125 -6.96 -18.02 -6.50
C HIS A 125 -7.85 -17.12 -5.63
N VAL A 126 -7.38 -15.89 -5.34
CA VAL A 126 -8.18 -14.90 -4.62
C VAL A 126 -9.39 -14.54 -5.48
N ALA A 127 -10.58 -14.74 -4.94
CA ALA A 127 -11.83 -14.39 -5.59
C ALA A 127 -12.74 -13.68 -4.58
N LEU A 128 -13.35 -12.59 -5.03
CA LEU A 128 -14.27 -11.78 -4.26
C LEU A 128 -15.70 -12.18 -4.64
N HIS A 129 -16.58 -12.26 -3.65
CA HIS A 129 -17.96 -12.68 -3.81
C HIS A 129 -18.89 -11.69 -3.14
N ASP A 130 -20.08 -11.52 -3.71
CA ASP A 130 -21.18 -10.76 -3.13
C ASP A 130 -20.80 -9.31 -2.75
N THR A 131 -19.93 -8.69 -3.55
CA THR A 131 -19.31 -7.37 -3.30
C THR A 131 -20.30 -6.20 -3.29
N ASP A 132 -21.50 -6.40 -3.81
CA ASP A 132 -22.62 -5.46 -3.86
C ASP A 132 -23.70 -5.76 -2.82
N THR A 133 -23.41 -6.61 -1.83
CA THR A 133 -24.34 -7.02 -0.76
C THR A 133 -23.84 -6.65 0.64
N GLU A 134 -24.65 -6.91 1.67
CA GLU A 134 -24.28 -6.72 3.09
C GLU A 134 -23.36 -7.82 3.64
N HIS A 135 -23.10 -8.89 2.87
CA HIS A 135 -22.35 -10.06 3.32
C HIS A 135 -21.24 -10.46 2.32
N PRO A 136 -20.30 -9.56 2.00
CA PRO A 136 -19.23 -9.87 1.08
C PRO A 136 -18.29 -10.92 1.66
N SER A 137 -17.61 -11.66 0.77
CA SER A 137 -16.66 -12.67 1.19
C SER A 137 -15.51 -12.85 0.21
N VAL A 138 -14.44 -13.46 0.70
CA VAL A 138 -13.22 -13.72 -0.07
C VAL A 138 -12.84 -15.18 0.07
N THR A 139 -12.59 -15.85 -1.06
CA THR A 139 -12.00 -17.19 -1.07
C THR A 139 -10.59 -17.13 -1.61
N PHE A 140 -9.71 -17.99 -1.09
CA PHE A 140 -8.32 -18.09 -1.54
C PHE A 140 -7.76 -19.47 -1.20
N VAL A 141 -6.59 -19.79 -1.73
CA VAL A 141 -5.79 -20.96 -1.37
C VAL A 141 -4.51 -20.48 -0.70
N HIS A 142 -4.21 -21.02 0.47
CA HIS A 142 -2.98 -20.74 1.21
C HIS A 142 -2.34 -22.05 1.62
N GLU A 143 -1.06 -22.24 1.28
CA GLU A 143 -0.32 -23.49 1.55
C GLU A 143 -1.03 -24.76 1.04
N GLY A 144 -1.75 -24.64 -0.08
CA GLY A 144 -2.51 -25.74 -0.69
C GLY A 144 -3.90 -25.98 -0.07
N VAL A 145 -4.28 -25.23 0.96
CA VAL A 145 -5.56 -25.35 1.64
C VAL A 145 -6.50 -24.23 1.18
N ALA A 146 -7.70 -24.60 0.73
CA ALA A 146 -8.75 -23.64 0.42
C ALA A 146 -9.31 -23.01 1.71
N ALA A 147 -9.45 -21.69 1.71
CA ALA A 147 -9.94 -20.90 2.83
C ALA A 147 -10.96 -19.87 2.36
N ARG A 148 -11.79 -19.42 3.31
CA ARG A 148 -12.81 -18.39 3.13
C ARG A 148 -12.79 -17.40 4.29
N ILE A 149 -12.89 -16.12 3.96
CA ILE A 149 -13.12 -15.01 4.90
C ILE A 149 -14.50 -14.43 4.59
N ASP A 150 -15.40 -14.47 5.57
CA ASP A 150 -16.60 -13.65 5.56
C ASP A 150 -16.26 -12.29 6.19
N ALA A 151 -16.61 -11.18 5.54
CA ALA A 151 -16.25 -9.83 5.97
C ALA A 151 -17.45 -8.89 5.96
N ASP A 152 -17.33 -7.76 6.66
CA ASP A 152 -18.30 -6.65 6.53
C ASP A 152 -17.92 -5.76 5.34
N PHE A 153 -16.62 -5.59 5.09
CA PHE A 153 -16.08 -4.83 3.96
C PHE A 153 -14.91 -5.54 3.30
N ILE A 154 -14.74 -5.31 1.99
CA ILE A 154 -13.54 -5.68 1.24
C ILE A 154 -12.83 -4.41 0.78
N ALA A 155 -11.54 -4.28 1.09
CA ALA A 155 -10.69 -3.19 0.62
C ALA A 155 -9.74 -3.70 -0.47
N GLY A 156 -9.93 -3.21 -1.70
CA GLY A 156 -9.04 -3.49 -2.83
C GLY A 156 -7.77 -2.63 -2.78
N CYS A 157 -6.65 -3.23 -2.41
CA CYS A 157 -5.33 -2.62 -2.28
C CYS A 157 -4.25 -3.37 -3.10
N ASP A 158 -4.68 -4.11 -4.12
CA ASP A 158 -3.94 -5.11 -4.90
C ASP A 158 -3.37 -4.55 -6.22
N GLY A 159 -3.39 -3.22 -6.37
CA GLY A 159 -2.79 -2.50 -7.48
C GLY A 159 -3.51 -2.69 -8.81
N PHE A 160 -2.87 -2.26 -9.89
CA PHE A 160 -3.52 -2.14 -11.20
C PHE A 160 -4.01 -3.49 -11.78
N HIS A 161 -3.27 -4.57 -11.55
CA HIS A 161 -3.61 -5.91 -12.02
C HIS A 161 -4.34 -6.77 -10.96
N GLY A 162 -4.76 -6.14 -9.87
CA GLY A 162 -5.50 -6.78 -8.80
C GLY A 162 -6.87 -7.29 -9.23
N VAL A 163 -7.40 -8.25 -8.47
CA VAL A 163 -8.73 -8.83 -8.68
C VAL A 163 -9.85 -7.90 -8.23
N SER A 164 -9.54 -6.92 -7.38
CA SER A 164 -10.54 -6.05 -6.77
C SER A 164 -11.19 -5.09 -7.77
N ARG A 165 -10.38 -4.45 -8.63
CA ARG A 165 -10.88 -3.50 -9.64
C ARG A 165 -11.88 -4.12 -10.63
N PRO A 166 -11.62 -5.30 -11.25
CA PRO A 166 -12.59 -5.93 -12.16
C PRO A 166 -13.83 -6.49 -11.43
N ALA A 167 -13.76 -6.75 -10.12
CA ALA A 167 -14.88 -7.23 -9.32
C ALA A 167 -15.88 -6.12 -8.94
N MET A 168 -15.53 -4.84 -9.12
CA MET A 168 -16.45 -3.73 -8.89
C MET A 168 -17.51 -3.66 -9.99
N PRO A 169 -18.77 -3.31 -9.66
CA PRO A 169 -19.83 -3.10 -10.65
C PRO A 169 -19.38 -2.15 -11.77
N GLN A 170 -19.61 -2.54 -13.02
CA GLN A 170 -19.28 -1.69 -14.18
C GLN A 170 -20.20 -0.47 -14.28
N ALA A 171 -21.43 -0.60 -13.78
CA ALA A 171 -22.38 0.49 -13.77
C ALA A 171 -21.85 1.64 -12.88
N GLY A 172 -21.63 2.81 -13.50
CA GLY A 172 -21.12 4.00 -12.82
C GLY A 172 -19.59 4.14 -12.77
N ARG A 173 -18.84 3.18 -13.34
CA ARG A 173 -17.38 3.28 -13.46
C ARG A 173 -16.98 4.05 -14.72
N ASN A 174 -16.17 5.10 -14.54
CA ASN A 174 -15.51 5.81 -15.63
C ASN A 174 -14.01 5.64 -15.49
N ASP A 175 -13.38 5.03 -16.50
CA ASP A 175 -11.94 4.86 -16.55
C ASP A 175 -11.31 5.95 -17.42
N TYR A 176 -10.28 6.61 -16.89
CA TYR A 176 -9.50 7.61 -17.58
C TYR A 176 -8.05 7.11 -17.69
N GLU A 177 -7.58 6.89 -18.91
CA GLU A 177 -6.24 6.38 -19.17
C GLU A 177 -5.47 7.30 -20.12
N ARG A 178 -4.16 7.46 -19.83
CA ARG A 178 -3.21 8.12 -20.73
C ARG A 178 -1.91 7.32 -20.76
N ILE A 179 -1.55 6.82 -21.94
CA ILE A 179 -0.30 6.11 -22.18
C ILE A 179 0.68 7.10 -22.84
N TYR A 180 1.88 7.23 -22.26
CA TYR A 180 2.95 8.06 -22.80
C TYR A 180 3.82 7.24 -23.77
N PRO A 181 4.30 7.82 -24.89
CA PRO A 181 5.03 7.07 -25.93
C PRO A 181 6.51 6.84 -25.58
N PHE A 182 6.81 6.59 -24.30
CA PHE A 182 8.16 6.34 -23.77
C PHE A 182 8.06 5.65 -22.40
N GLY A 183 9.16 5.06 -21.94
CA GLY A 183 9.28 4.48 -20.61
C GLY A 183 10.53 4.98 -19.89
N TRP A 184 10.59 4.80 -18.57
CA TRP A 184 11.81 4.99 -17.80
C TRP A 184 12.49 3.63 -17.62
N PHE A 185 13.79 3.59 -17.86
CA PHE A 185 14.60 2.42 -17.55
C PHE A 185 15.05 2.54 -16.09
N GLY A 186 14.47 1.74 -15.20
CA GLY A 186 14.72 1.78 -13.76
C GLY A 186 14.10 0.61 -13.03
#